data_AF-L7UMI9-F1
#
_entry.id   AF-L7UMI9-F1
#
_cell.length_a   1.000
_cell.length_b   1.000
_cell.length_c   1.000
_cell.angle_alpha   90.00
_cell.angle_beta   90.00
_cell.angle_gamma   90.00
#
_symmetry.space_group_name_H-M   'P 1'
#
loop_
_entity.id
_entity.type
_entity.pdbx_description
1 polymer ?
#
loop_
_entity_poly.entity_id
_entity_poly.type
_entity_poly.pdbx_seq_one_letter_code
_entity_poly.pdbx_strand_id
1 'polypeptide(L)'
;MTTPERPPLPPSRPGAKWLPRAALVALLCPGLASAGPASTRVPRVMHAAVESAAPATTDAVSLRAPSRDELARYAWLAKDAKVRPLDLSIPAPEGYTRVAVESGSFAEWLRGLPLRAEGTPVLHFRGGEVLPGDDARLAAVAELDIGTANLQQCADSVIRLHAEWLWSRQQREQIAYRFTSGHLASWPNYAAGDRARISGAKVTWVRSAAADSSRAAFRSYLDLVFTYAGTLSLATAKGRPTREDLRAGDFFVLGGSPGHAVLVLDVAADAGGRRVALLGQGFMPAQDFHVLSPGGALGPWFPLEGEAVATPFWKPFPWTSARRFP
;
A
#
# COMPACT_ATOMS: atom_id res chain seq x y z
N MET A 1 50.32 -10.45 -1.58
CA MET A 1 49.96 -11.76 -2.13
C MET A 1 49.10 -12.46 -1.10
N THR A 2 47.80 -12.59 -1.39
CA THR A 2 46.85 -13.56 -0.81
C THR A 2 45.48 -13.27 -1.43
N THR A 3 45.09 -14.11 -2.38
CA THR A 3 43.77 -14.12 -3.04
C THR A 3 42.69 -14.66 -2.10
N PRO A 4 41.47 -14.11 -2.09
CA PRO A 4 40.35 -14.74 -1.41
C PRO A 4 39.65 -15.76 -2.32
N GLU A 5 39.48 -16.95 -1.77
CA GLU A 5 38.87 -18.15 -2.33
C GLU A 5 37.35 -17.95 -2.54
N ARG A 6 36.82 -18.38 -3.70
CA ARG A 6 35.38 -18.38 -3.99
C ARG A 6 34.70 -19.63 -3.41
N PRO A 7 33.51 -19.53 -2.79
CA PRO A 7 32.74 -20.70 -2.38
C PRO A 7 32.05 -21.41 -3.56
N PRO A 8 31.79 -22.73 -3.47
CA PRO A 8 31.34 -23.55 -4.60
C PRO A 8 29.85 -23.36 -4.93
N LEU A 9 29.52 -23.52 -6.21
CA LEU A 9 28.16 -23.51 -6.74
C LEU A 9 27.38 -24.79 -6.37
N PRO A 10 26.06 -24.72 -6.11
CA PRO A 10 25.23 -25.89 -5.87
C PRO A 10 24.91 -26.67 -7.17
N PRO A 11 24.65 -27.98 -7.08
CA PRO A 11 24.43 -28.84 -8.25
C PRO A 11 23.09 -28.61 -8.95
N SER A 12 23.11 -28.78 -10.27
CA SER A 12 21.97 -28.68 -11.19
C SER A 12 20.94 -29.81 -10.97
N ARG A 13 19.65 -29.44 -11.01
CA ARG A 13 18.54 -30.42 -11.04
C ARG A 13 18.29 -30.89 -12.47
N PRO A 14 18.10 -32.20 -12.73
CA PRO A 14 17.71 -32.67 -14.05
C PRO A 14 16.18 -32.68 -14.24
N GLY A 15 15.75 -32.13 -15.38
CA GLY A 15 14.82 -32.76 -16.32
C GLY A 15 13.35 -32.88 -15.94
N ALA A 16 12.54 -31.91 -16.40
CA ALA A 16 11.11 -32.11 -16.65
C ALA A 16 10.90 -33.09 -17.82
N LYS A 17 10.05 -34.11 -17.64
CA LYS A 17 9.58 -34.97 -18.73
C LYS A 17 8.17 -34.56 -19.14
N TRP A 18 8.04 -34.14 -20.39
CA TRP A 18 6.80 -34.00 -21.13
C TRP A 18 6.29 -35.38 -21.56
N LEU A 19 4.97 -35.57 -21.52
CA LEU A 19 4.25 -36.66 -22.18
C LEU A 19 3.18 -36.04 -23.10
N PRO A 20 3.18 -36.33 -24.41
CA PRO A 20 2.10 -35.95 -25.31
C PRO A 20 1.17 -37.14 -25.61
N ARG A 21 -0.10 -36.85 -25.94
CA ARG A 21 -0.98 -37.60 -26.88
C ARG A 21 -2.37 -36.93 -26.89
N ALA A 22 -2.74 -36.26 -27.98
CA ALA A 22 -3.45 -36.79 -29.17
C ALA A 22 -4.88 -37.27 -28.80
N ALA A 23 -5.92 -36.48 -29.05
CA ALA A 23 -6.70 -36.35 -30.30
C ALA A 23 -7.49 -37.62 -30.64
N LEU A 24 -8.84 -37.54 -30.76
CA LEU A 24 -9.57 -37.79 -32.01
C LEU A 24 -11.12 -37.68 -31.88
N VAL A 25 -11.70 -37.16 -32.97
CA VAL A 25 -13.02 -37.39 -33.61
C VAL A 25 -14.28 -36.65 -33.15
N ALA A 26 -14.77 -35.91 -34.15
CA ALA A 26 -16.05 -35.25 -34.34
C ALA A 26 -17.18 -36.21 -34.75
N LEU A 27 -18.44 -35.76 -34.59
CA LEU A 27 -19.56 -36.21 -35.41
C LEU A 27 -20.45 -35.01 -35.77
N LEU A 28 -20.79 -34.96 -37.06
CA LEU A 28 -21.47 -33.90 -37.81
C LEU A 28 -23.00 -34.07 -37.79
N CYS A 29 -23.71 -32.92 -37.67
CA CYS A 29 -24.88 -32.43 -38.45
C CYS A 29 -26.20 -33.24 -38.53
N PRO A 30 -27.32 -32.68 -39.07
CA PRO A 30 -27.76 -31.27 -39.20
C PRO A 30 -29.26 -31.06 -38.80
N GLY A 31 -29.76 -29.81 -38.90
CA GLY A 31 -31.20 -29.53 -38.92
C GLY A 31 -31.54 -28.05 -39.03
N LEU A 32 -31.91 -27.60 -40.23
CA LEU A 32 -32.40 -26.25 -40.55
C LEU A 32 -33.81 -26.00 -39.98
N ALA A 33 -34.09 -24.75 -39.56
CA ALA A 33 -35.30 -24.03 -39.95
C ALA A 33 -35.20 -22.54 -39.60
N SER A 34 -35.54 -21.70 -40.58
CA SER A 34 -35.60 -20.24 -40.54
C SER A 34 -36.91 -19.72 -39.93
N ALA A 35 -36.87 -18.59 -39.23
CA ALA A 35 -37.98 -17.63 -39.16
C ALA A 35 -37.44 -16.21 -38.91
N GLY A 36 -37.94 -15.25 -39.68
CA GLY A 36 -37.56 -13.83 -39.68
C GLY A 36 -38.10 -13.02 -38.49
N PRO A 37 -37.88 -11.68 -38.51
CA PRO A 37 -37.56 -10.93 -37.30
C PRO A 37 -38.79 -10.31 -36.62
N ALA A 38 -38.81 -10.33 -35.29
CA ALA A 38 -39.69 -9.50 -34.49
C ALA A 38 -38.97 -8.19 -34.13
N SER A 39 -39.52 -7.08 -34.63
CA SER A 39 -39.13 -5.72 -34.29
C SER A 39 -39.42 -5.44 -32.81
N THR A 40 -38.38 -5.31 -32.00
CA THR A 40 -38.47 -4.73 -30.65
C THR A 40 -37.88 -3.34 -30.66
N ARG A 41 -38.75 -2.34 -30.45
CA ARG A 41 -38.36 -0.93 -30.25
C ARG A 41 -37.43 -0.83 -29.04
N VAL A 42 -36.21 -0.37 -29.26
CA VAL A 42 -35.27 0.03 -28.21
C VAL A 42 -35.72 1.39 -27.67
N PRO A 43 -35.88 1.59 -26.35
CA PRO A 43 -36.18 2.91 -25.82
C PRO A 43 -34.94 3.80 -25.95
N ARG A 44 -35.16 4.99 -26.48
CA ARG A 44 -34.17 6.06 -26.65
C ARG A 44 -33.76 6.56 -25.26
N VAL A 45 -32.57 6.17 -24.80
CA VAL A 45 -31.96 6.78 -23.61
C VAL A 45 -31.57 8.21 -23.98
N MET A 46 -32.22 9.18 -23.35
CA MET A 46 -31.81 10.58 -23.43
C MET A 46 -30.48 10.72 -22.67
N HIS A 47 -29.40 11.00 -23.40
CA HIS A 47 -28.17 11.49 -22.80
C HIS A 47 -28.44 12.89 -22.24
N ALA A 48 -28.61 13.00 -20.93
CA ALA A 48 -28.39 14.26 -20.25
C ALA A 48 -26.89 14.55 -20.33
N ALA A 49 -26.52 15.57 -21.11
CA ALA A 49 -25.17 16.10 -21.12
C ALA A 49 -24.88 16.63 -19.71
N VAL A 50 -23.99 15.95 -18.99
CA VAL A 50 -23.41 16.52 -17.77
C VAL A 50 -22.35 17.49 -18.24
N GLU A 51 -22.65 18.77 -18.05
CA GLU A 51 -21.79 19.89 -18.37
C GLU A 51 -20.48 19.74 -17.58
N SER A 52 -19.38 19.50 -18.29
CA SER A 52 -18.05 19.39 -17.73
C SER A 52 -17.61 20.76 -17.23
N ALA A 53 -17.71 21.00 -15.93
CA ALA A 53 -17.14 22.20 -15.30
C ALA A 53 -15.62 22.22 -15.56
N ALA A 54 -15.15 23.33 -16.15
CA ALA A 54 -13.73 23.65 -16.33
C ALA A 54 -13.00 23.68 -14.97
N PRO A 55 -11.67 23.44 -14.94
CA PRO A 55 -10.94 23.29 -13.69
C PRO A 55 -10.96 24.61 -12.91
N ALA A 56 -11.48 24.56 -11.68
CA ALA A 56 -11.29 25.64 -10.73
C ALA A 56 -9.80 25.82 -10.49
N THR A 57 -9.33 27.06 -10.58
CA THR A 57 -8.03 27.49 -10.06
C THR A 57 -7.83 26.91 -8.66
N THR A 58 -6.78 26.11 -8.50
CA THR A 58 -6.41 25.48 -7.23
C THR A 58 -5.99 26.55 -6.24
N ASP A 59 -6.92 27.02 -5.41
CA ASP A 59 -6.55 27.63 -4.14
C ASP A 59 -5.74 26.59 -3.36
N ALA A 60 -4.50 26.94 -3.00
CA ALA A 60 -3.64 26.07 -2.22
C ALA A 60 -4.40 25.61 -0.96
N VAL A 61 -4.52 24.31 -0.77
CA VAL A 61 -5.25 23.74 0.37
C VAL A 61 -4.59 24.21 1.65
N SER A 62 -5.29 25.06 2.40
CA SER A 62 -4.74 25.72 3.57
C SER A 62 -4.53 24.74 4.72
N LEU A 63 -3.41 24.92 5.43
CA LEU A 63 -3.14 24.20 6.66
C LEU A 63 -4.17 24.55 7.71
N ARG A 64 -4.78 23.53 8.32
CA ARG A 64 -5.82 23.70 9.33
C ARG A 64 -5.72 22.66 10.44
N ALA A 65 -6.44 22.91 11.53
CA ALA A 65 -6.65 21.87 12.53
C ALA A 65 -7.47 20.71 11.92
N PRO A 66 -7.23 19.45 12.35
CA PRO A 66 -8.07 18.33 11.98
C PRO A 66 -9.53 18.58 12.38
N SER A 67 -10.45 18.21 11.49
CA SER A 67 -11.87 18.13 11.79
C SER A 67 -12.16 17.00 12.79
N ARG A 68 -13.36 17.00 13.36
CA ARG A 68 -13.80 15.91 14.26
C ARG A 68 -13.77 14.55 13.55
N ASP A 69 -14.15 14.53 12.27
CA ASP A 69 -14.16 13.29 11.47
C ASP A 69 -12.74 12.79 11.19
N GLU A 70 -11.79 13.68 10.91
CA GLU A 70 -10.37 13.30 10.76
C GLU A 70 -9.77 12.79 12.07
N LEU A 71 -10.10 13.40 13.22
CA LEU A 71 -9.66 12.89 14.53
C LEU A 71 -10.23 11.51 14.86
N ALA A 72 -11.46 11.22 14.41
CA ALA A 72 -12.05 9.88 14.55
C ALA A 72 -11.44 8.86 13.56
N ARG A 73 -11.10 9.32 12.34
CA ARG A 73 -10.55 8.49 11.26
C ARG A 73 -9.07 8.17 11.46
N TYR A 74 -8.29 9.10 12.00
CA TYR A 74 -6.84 9.03 12.19
C TYR A 74 -6.51 9.17 13.68
N ALA A 75 -6.65 8.07 14.42
CA ALA A 75 -6.63 8.05 15.88
C ALA A 75 -5.27 8.38 16.55
N TRP A 76 -4.25 8.74 15.77
CA TRP A 76 -2.97 9.24 16.27
C TRP A 76 -2.85 10.77 16.16
N LEU A 77 -3.74 11.44 15.41
CA LEU A 77 -3.66 12.88 15.20
C LEU A 77 -3.88 13.66 16.51
N ALA A 78 -2.99 14.61 16.76
CA ALA A 78 -3.18 15.61 17.81
C ALA A 78 -4.24 16.64 17.38
N LYS A 79 -5.01 17.16 18.35
CA LYS A 79 -6.10 18.12 18.10
C LYS A 79 -5.60 19.45 17.53
N ASP A 80 -4.37 19.81 17.86
CA ASP A 80 -3.70 21.05 17.49
C ASP A 80 -2.76 20.88 16.27
N ALA A 81 -2.65 19.66 15.73
CA ALA A 81 -1.89 19.39 14.51
C ALA A 81 -2.34 20.33 13.38
N LYS A 82 -1.43 20.61 12.44
CA LYS A 82 -1.72 21.41 11.24
C LYS A 82 -1.58 20.51 10.04
N VAL A 83 -2.72 20.16 9.46
CA VAL A 83 -2.80 19.14 8.41
C VAL A 83 -3.55 19.65 7.20
N ARG A 84 -3.29 18.99 6.08
CA ARG A 84 -4.02 19.10 4.82
C ARG A 84 -4.21 17.68 4.25
N PRO A 85 -5.37 17.32 3.69
CA PRO A 85 -5.62 15.97 3.19
C PRO A 85 -4.88 15.72 1.86
N LEU A 86 -4.42 14.49 1.64
CA LEU A 86 -3.60 14.11 0.48
C LEU A 86 -4.30 14.37 -0.86
N ASP A 87 -5.56 13.99 -1.00
CA ASP A 87 -6.32 14.07 -2.25
C ASP A 87 -6.58 15.51 -2.72
N LEU A 88 -6.77 16.44 -1.80
CA LEU A 88 -6.87 17.87 -2.11
C LEU A 88 -5.50 18.50 -2.33
N SER A 89 -4.46 17.98 -1.67
CA SER A 89 -3.10 18.57 -1.70
C SER A 89 -2.30 18.19 -2.94
N ILE A 90 -2.54 17.02 -3.53
CA ILE A 90 -1.78 16.50 -4.67
C ILE A 90 -2.76 16.19 -5.80
N PRO A 91 -3.07 17.13 -6.71
CA PRO A 91 -4.04 16.90 -7.77
C PRO A 91 -3.61 15.76 -8.71
N ALA A 92 -4.57 15.13 -9.38
CA ALA A 92 -4.25 14.22 -10.48
C ALA A 92 -3.53 15.00 -11.61
N PRO A 93 -2.62 14.35 -12.38
CA PRO A 93 -1.95 15.02 -13.48
C PRO A 93 -2.94 15.49 -14.54
N GLU A 94 -2.55 16.48 -15.35
CA GLU A 94 -3.36 16.95 -16.47
C GLU A 94 -3.73 15.78 -17.41
N GLY A 95 -5.02 15.69 -17.76
CA GLY A 95 -5.55 14.61 -18.59
C GLY A 95 -5.86 13.30 -17.84
N TYR A 96 -5.58 13.23 -16.53
CA TYR A 96 -5.90 12.06 -15.69
C TYR A 96 -7.04 12.37 -14.73
N THR A 97 -7.83 11.33 -14.42
CA THR A 97 -8.87 11.35 -13.40
C THR A 97 -8.58 10.27 -12.36
N ARG A 98 -8.72 10.59 -11.07
CA ARG A 98 -8.61 9.57 -10.00
C ARG A 98 -9.60 8.43 -10.26
N VAL A 99 -9.15 7.19 -10.10
CA VAL A 99 -10.01 6.01 -10.24
C VAL A 99 -11.08 6.03 -9.13
N ALA A 100 -12.32 5.63 -9.38
CA ALA A 100 -13.33 5.57 -8.31
C ALA A 100 -12.93 4.54 -7.23
N VAL A 101 -13.22 4.86 -5.97
CA VAL A 101 -12.96 3.95 -4.83
C VAL A 101 -14.24 3.79 -4.01
N GLU A 102 -14.40 2.65 -3.38
CA GLU A 102 -15.55 2.36 -2.54
C GLU A 102 -15.48 3.13 -1.22
N SER A 103 -16.61 3.65 -0.74
CA SER A 103 -16.68 4.32 0.55
C SER A 103 -16.39 3.39 1.72
N GLY A 104 -15.60 3.86 2.67
CA GLY A 104 -15.11 3.09 3.82
C GLY A 104 -13.97 2.13 3.49
N SER A 105 -13.54 2.03 2.23
CA SER A 105 -12.41 1.20 1.81
C SER A 105 -11.07 1.77 2.30
N PHE A 106 -10.04 0.93 2.30
CA PHE A 106 -8.68 1.38 2.63
C PHE A 106 -8.18 2.42 1.61
N ALA A 107 -8.59 2.31 0.35
CA ALA A 107 -8.28 3.27 -0.70
C ALA A 107 -8.84 4.67 -0.41
N GLU A 108 -10.12 4.77 -0.02
CA GLU A 108 -10.72 6.05 0.39
C GLU A 108 -10.01 6.62 1.64
N TRP A 109 -9.69 5.76 2.61
CA TRP A 109 -9.01 6.19 3.83
C TRP A 109 -7.60 6.75 3.56
N LEU A 110 -6.86 6.17 2.60
CA LEU A 110 -5.53 6.66 2.19
C LEU A 110 -5.59 7.97 1.40
N ARG A 111 -6.64 8.20 0.61
CA ARG A 111 -6.84 9.48 -0.10
C ARG A 111 -6.94 10.66 0.86
N GLY A 112 -7.55 10.46 2.02
CA GLY A 112 -7.67 11.49 3.04
C GLY A 112 -6.45 11.63 3.95
N LEU A 113 -5.34 10.89 3.72
CA LEU A 113 -4.21 10.84 4.65
C LEU A 113 -3.75 12.26 5.02
N PRO A 114 -3.63 12.59 6.31
CA PRO A 114 -3.23 13.92 6.75
C PRO A 114 -1.75 14.14 6.40
N LEU A 115 -1.47 15.23 5.70
CA LEU A 115 -0.13 15.67 5.33
C LEU A 115 0.28 16.88 6.17
N ARG A 116 1.57 16.98 6.45
CA ARG A 116 2.22 18.15 7.04
C ARG A 116 2.27 19.31 6.04
N ALA A 117 2.74 20.46 6.52
CA ALA A 117 3.02 21.64 5.72
C ALA A 117 3.89 21.34 4.49
N GLU A 118 3.68 22.09 3.41
CA GLU A 118 4.62 22.09 2.28
C GLU A 118 6.02 22.51 2.73
N GLY A 119 7.05 21.94 2.12
CA GLY A 119 8.44 22.18 2.51
C GLY A 119 8.84 21.54 3.85
N THR A 120 8.01 20.66 4.45
CA THR A 120 8.43 19.90 5.62
C THR A 120 9.50 18.87 5.22
N PRO A 121 10.69 18.87 5.85
CA PRO A 121 11.72 17.86 5.57
C PRO A 121 11.32 16.48 6.09
N VAL A 122 11.90 15.43 5.52
CA VAL A 122 11.78 14.07 6.07
C VAL A 122 12.79 13.91 7.19
N LEU A 123 12.32 13.56 8.38
CA LEU A 123 13.18 13.36 9.53
C LEU A 123 13.36 11.87 9.86
N HIS A 124 14.56 11.55 10.30
CA HIS A 124 14.92 10.31 10.97
C HIS A 124 14.29 10.25 12.36
N PHE A 125 14.11 9.06 12.94
CA PHE A 125 13.51 8.86 14.28
C PHE A 125 14.23 9.57 15.45
N ARG A 126 15.49 10.01 15.25
CA ARG A 126 16.22 10.87 16.20
C ARG A 126 16.17 12.36 15.87
N GLY A 127 15.32 12.78 14.94
CA GLY A 127 15.12 14.18 14.53
C GLY A 127 16.14 14.72 13.52
N GLY A 128 17.06 13.90 13.01
CA GLY A 128 18.00 14.32 11.96
C GLY A 128 17.32 14.38 10.60
N GLU A 129 17.64 15.39 9.79
CA GLU A 129 17.12 15.51 8.43
C GLU A 129 17.66 14.38 7.54
N VAL A 130 16.78 13.76 6.76
CA VAL A 130 17.09 12.73 5.75
C VAL A 130 16.93 13.29 4.34
N LEU A 131 15.85 14.04 4.10
CA LEU A 131 15.61 14.75 2.86
C LEU A 131 15.18 16.18 3.19
N PRO A 132 15.76 17.20 2.54
CA PRO A 132 15.30 18.56 2.70
C PRO A 132 13.88 18.71 2.14
N GLY A 133 13.14 19.67 2.64
CA GLY A 133 11.73 19.88 2.28
C GLY A 133 11.48 20.25 0.82
N ASP A 134 12.52 20.70 0.11
CA ASP A 134 12.52 21.06 -1.31
C ASP A 134 13.19 20.00 -2.21
N ASP A 135 13.51 18.81 -1.68
CA ASP A 135 14.05 17.71 -2.49
C ASP A 135 13.05 17.29 -3.57
N ALA A 136 13.49 17.26 -4.83
CA ALA A 136 12.63 16.92 -5.98
C ALA A 136 11.99 15.52 -5.90
N ARG A 137 12.54 14.62 -5.07
CA ARG A 137 12.04 13.25 -4.84
C ARG A 137 10.98 13.17 -3.74
N LEU A 138 10.71 14.27 -3.05
CA LEU A 138 9.74 14.41 -1.97
C LEU A 138 8.54 15.21 -2.45
N ALA A 139 7.34 14.64 -2.35
CA ALA A 139 6.10 15.35 -2.67
C ALA A 139 5.44 15.94 -1.41
N ALA A 140 5.41 15.16 -0.33
CA ALA A 140 4.84 15.58 0.96
C ALA A 140 5.26 14.62 2.07
N VAL A 141 5.22 15.10 3.31
CA VAL A 141 5.38 14.28 4.52
C VAL A 141 4.01 14.02 5.14
N ALA A 142 3.68 12.77 5.45
CA ALA A 142 2.45 12.45 6.16
C ALA A 142 2.58 12.84 7.64
N GLU A 143 1.49 13.35 8.22
CA GLU A 143 1.39 13.55 9.65
C GLU A 143 1.14 12.20 10.32
N LEU A 144 2.22 11.43 10.48
CA LEU A 144 2.26 10.11 11.12
C LEU A 144 3.49 10.09 12.04
N ASP A 145 3.29 9.91 13.34
CA ASP A 145 4.43 9.76 14.25
C ASP A 145 5.25 8.50 13.89
N ILE A 146 6.54 8.53 14.21
CA ILE A 146 7.46 7.40 13.95
C ILE A 146 8.03 6.79 15.23
N GLY A 147 7.66 7.34 16.39
CA GLY A 147 8.25 7.00 17.68
C GLY A 147 9.68 7.51 17.85
N THR A 148 10.33 7.10 18.95
CA THR A 148 11.70 7.50 19.30
C THR A 148 12.74 6.39 19.12
N ALA A 149 12.31 5.24 18.60
CA ALA A 149 13.15 4.07 18.35
C ALA A 149 13.28 3.79 16.85
N ASN A 150 14.36 3.12 16.45
CA ASN A 150 14.57 2.64 15.09
C ASN A 150 13.66 1.43 14.77
N LEU A 151 12.35 1.63 14.79
CA LEU A 151 11.38 0.53 14.74
C LEU A 151 10.43 0.64 13.54
N GLN A 152 9.77 1.78 13.34
CA GLN A 152 8.83 1.95 12.23
C GLN A 152 9.55 2.18 10.90
N GLN A 153 10.00 1.10 10.26
CA GLN A 153 10.69 1.10 8.98
C GLN A 153 9.70 0.96 7.80
N CYS A 154 10.22 0.75 6.58
CA CYS A 154 9.45 0.72 5.34
C CYS A 154 8.24 -0.24 5.39
N ALA A 155 8.44 -1.49 5.78
CA ALA A 155 7.37 -2.48 5.91
C ALA A 155 6.39 -2.13 7.05
N ASP A 156 6.90 -1.54 8.13
CA ASP A 156 6.13 -1.25 9.34
C ASP A 156 5.15 -0.11 9.12
N SER A 157 5.52 0.90 8.31
CA SER A 157 4.59 1.95 7.89
C SER A 157 3.41 1.40 7.08
N VAL A 158 3.66 0.42 6.20
CA VAL A 158 2.59 -0.28 5.44
C VAL A 158 1.66 -1.03 6.39
N ILE A 159 2.23 -1.79 7.32
CA ILE A 159 1.48 -2.52 8.36
C ILE A 159 0.66 -1.55 9.21
N ARG A 160 1.28 -0.47 9.69
CA ARG A 160 0.68 0.54 10.57
C ARG A 160 -0.54 1.17 9.91
N LEU A 161 -0.41 1.68 8.69
CA LEU A 161 -1.52 2.35 8.01
C LEU A 161 -2.71 1.41 7.79
N HIS A 162 -2.46 0.15 7.43
CA HIS A 162 -3.51 -0.87 7.34
C HIS A 162 -4.17 -1.14 8.69
N ALA A 163 -3.38 -1.25 9.77
CA ALA A 163 -3.89 -1.54 11.11
C ALA A 163 -4.75 -0.39 11.64
N GLU A 164 -4.33 0.84 11.41
CA GLU A 164 -5.05 2.05 11.82
C GLU A 164 -6.35 2.23 11.01
N TRP A 165 -6.36 1.89 9.72
CA TRP A 165 -7.61 1.84 8.94
C TRP A 165 -8.61 0.86 9.56
N LEU A 166 -8.22 -0.40 9.78
CA LEU A 166 -9.07 -1.41 10.43
C LEU A 166 -9.55 -0.94 11.81
N TRP A 167 -8.66 -0.31 12.59
CA TRP A 167 -9.00 0.27 13.88
C TRP A 167 -10.10 1.35 13.76
N SER A 168 -9.96 2.28 12.81
CA SER A 168 -10.92 3.36 12.56
C SER A 168 -12.28 2.84 12.07
N ARG A 169 -12.31 1.70 11.40
CA ARG A 169 -13.52 1.02 10.93
C ARG A 169 -14.16 0.10 11.97
N GLN A 170 -13.61 0.05 13.19
CA GLN A 170 -14.02 -0.86 14.26
C GLN A 170 -13.88 -2.35 13.86
N GLN A 171 -13.05 -2.65 12.86
CA GLN A 171 -12.76 -4.00 12.35
C GLN A 171 -11.51 -4.58 13.03
N ARG A 172 -11.43 -4.41 14.35
CA ARG A 172 -10.22 -4.73 15.13
C ARG A 172 -9.95 -6.24 15.18
N GLU A 173 -11.00 -7.04 15.02
CA GLU A 173 -10.95 -8.50 14.92
C GLU A 173 -10.13 -9.01 13.72
N GLN A 174 -9.99 -8.20 12.69
CA GLN A 174 -9.23 -8.54 11.47
C GLN A 174 -7.76 -8.15 11.56
N ILE A 175 -7.35 -7.40 12.58
CA ILE A 175 -5.96 -6.94 12.72
C ILE A 175 -5.08 -8.14 13.11
N ALA A 176 -4.33 -8.64 12.14
CA ALA A 176 -3.37 -9.73 12.33
C ALA A 176 -2.24 -9.66 11.30
N TYR A 177 -1.01 -9.84 11.78
CA TYR A 177 0.19 -9.79 10.94
C TYR A 177 1.10 -10.96 11.24
N ARG A 178 1.83 -11.42 10.21
CA ARG A 178 2.79 -12.51 10.38
C ARG A 178 4.15 -11.94 10.76
N PHE A 179 4.80 -12.57 11.72
CA PHE A 179 6.23 -12.40 11.92
C PHE A 179 7.00 -13.03 10.76
N THR A 180 8.28 -12.72 10.64
CA THR A 180 9.20 -13.31 9.67
C THR A 180 9.30 -14.83 9.84
N SER A 181 9.12 -15.34 11.06
CA SER A 181 9.01 -16.78 11.35
C SER A 181 7.69 -17.43 10.90
N GLY A 182 6.76 -16.66 10.33
CA GLY A 182 5.46 -17.12 9.84
C GLY A 182 4.35 -17.18 10.89
N HIS A 183 4.69 -17.07 12.18
CA HIS A 183 3.72 -17.06 13.28
C HIS A 183 2.81 -15.83 13.19
N LEU A 184 1.52 -16.03 13.44
CA LEU A 184 0.53 -14.95 13.39
C LEU A 184 0.47 -14.24 14.73
N ALA A 185 0.63 -12.92 14.71
CA ALA A 185 0.34 -12.03 15.82
C ALA A 185 -0.99 -11.34 15.55
N SER A 186 -2.05 -11.76 16.25
CA SER A 186 -3.38 -11.16 16.14
C SER A 186 -3.62 -10.17 17.28
N TRP A 187 -4.21 -9.03 16.95
CA TRP A 187 -4.61 -8.04 17.95
C TRP A 187 -5.65 -8.60 18.94
N PRO A 188 -6.69 -9.36 18.56
CA PRO A 188 -7.63 -9.93 19.52
C PRO A 188 -6.98 -10.77 20.62
N ASN A 189 -5.99 -11.60 20.27
CA ASN A 189 -5.28 -12.41 21.26
C ASN A 189 -4.42 -11.52 22.18
N TYR A 190 -3.70 -10.55 21.59
CA TYR A 190 -2.90 -9.61 22.36
C TYR A 190 -3.76 -8.79 23.33
N ALA A 191 -4.89 -8.26 22.86
CA ALA A 191 -5.85 -7.50 23.67
C ALA A 191 -6.51 -8.36 24.76
N ALA A 192 -6.67 -9.67 24.54
CA ALA A 192 -7.14 -10.60 25.56
C ALA A 192 -6.08 -10.96 26.62
N GLY A 193 -4.83 -10.48 26.45
CA GLY A 193 -3.73 -10.67 27.40
C GLY A 193 -2.64 -11.65 26.96
N ASP A 194 -2.71 -12.19 25.73
CA ASP A 194 -1.65 -13.05 25.21
C ASP A 194 -0.38 -12.26 24.91
N ARG A 195 0.78 -12.81 25.27
CA ARG A 195 2.09 -12.25 24.95
C ARG A 195 2.96 -13.30 24.27
N ALA A 196 3.75 -12.85 23.31
CA ALA A 196 4.68 -13.72 22.60
C ALA A 196 5.88 -14.04 23.50
N ARG A 197 6.13 -15.33 23.74
CA ARG A 197 7.40 -15.85 24.26
C ARG A 197 8.20 -16.38 23.07
N ILE A 198 9.34 -15.75 22.82
CA ILE A 198 10.15 -15.95 21.61
C ILE A 198 11.49 -16.55 22.01
N SER A 199 11.87 -17.62 21.32
CA SER A 199 13.17 -18.28 21.48
C SER A 199 13.66 -18.72 20.11
N GLY A 200 14.65 -18.00 19.58
CA GLY A 200 15.07 -18.13 18.18
C GLY A 200 13.90 -17.89 17.22
N ALA A 201 13.66 -18.83 16.30
CA ALA A 201 12.55 -18.77 15.35
C ALA A 201 11.19 -19.25 15.91
N LYS A 202 11.18 -19.83 17.12
CA LYS A 202 9.96 -20.37 17.73
C LYS A 202 9.22 -19.29 18.50
N VAL A 203 7.92 -19.16 18.24
CA VAL A 203 7.03 -18.23 18.94
C VAL A 203 5.92 -19.04 19.60
N THR A 204 5.71 -18.80 20.89
CA THR A 204 4.58 -19.35 21.65
C THR A 204 3.80 -18.20 22.25
N TRP A 205 2.48 -18.33 22.32
CA TRP A 205 1.60 -17.34 22.92
C TRP A 205 1.17 -17.82 24.29
N VAL A 206 1.35 -16.97 25.30
CA VAL A 206 1.00 -17.27 26.69
C VAL A 206 0.14 -16.14 27.22
N ARG A 207 -0.99 -16.49 27.86
CA ARG A 207 -1.84 -15.54 28.57
C ARG A 207 -1.12 -15.10 29.85
N SER A 208 -0.42 -13.98 29.79
CA SER A 208 0.43 -13.50 30.91
C SER A 208 0.19 -12.03 31.27
N ALA A 209 -0.74 -11.35 30.60
CA ALA A 209 -1.14 -9.98 30.91
C ALA A 209 -2.67 -9.93 31.13
N ALA A 210 -3.14 -8.86 31.78
CA ALA A 210 -4.55 -8.55 31.83
C ALA A 210 -5.09 -8.20 30.44
N ALA A 211 -6.39 -8.37 30.22
CA ALA A 211 -7.03 -7.90 29.01
C ALA A 211 -6.97 -6.37 28.94
N ASP A 212 -6.55 -5.84 27.80
CA ASP A 212 -6.39 -4.41 27.55
C ASP A 212 -6.62 -4.12 26.06
N SER A 213 -7.72 -3.44 25.75
CA SER A 213 -8.10 -3.01 24.41
C SER A 213 -7.87 -1.52 24.17
N SER A 214 -7.03 -0.88 24.99
CA SER A 214 -6.72 0.55 24.90
C SER A 214 -5.87 0.90 23.68
N ARG A 215 -5.86 2.19 23.35
CA ARG A 215 -4.99 2.74 22.30
C ARG A 215 -3.50 2.50 22.60
N ALA A 216 -3.12 2.58 23.88
CA ALA A 216 -1.75 2.34 24.33
C ALA A 216 -1.34 0.87 24.10
N ALA A 217 -2.18 -0.09 24.50
CA ALA A 217 -1.94 -1.50 24.21
C ALA A 217 -1.86 -1.79 22.71
N PHE A 218 -2.67 -1.12 21.89
CA PHE A 218 -2.60 -1.24 20.43
C PHE A 218 -1.27 -0.74 19.87
N ARG A 219 -0.71 0.35 20.41
CA ARG A 219 0.65 0.79 20.06
C ARG A 219 1.70 -0.24 20.47
N SER A 220 1.65 -0.78 21.69
CA SER A 220 2.58 -1.83 22.12
C SER A 220 2.47 -3.12 21.31
N TYR A 221 1.26 -3.47 20.84
CA TYR A 221 1.06 -4.56 19.88
C TYR A 221 1.76 -4.28 18.55
N LEU A 222 1.61 -3.07 18.00
CA LEU A 222 2.30 -2.69 16.77
C LEU A 222 3.82 -2.70 16.94
N ASP A 223 4.35 -2.25 18.07
CA ASP A 223 5.78 -2.31 18.35
C ASP A 223 6.30 -3.77 18.38
N LEU A 224 5.52 -4.69 18.96
CA LEU A 224 5.81 -6.12 18.89
C LEU A 224 5.81 -6.61 17.43
N VAL A 225 4.82 -6.21 16.62
CA VAL A 225 4.75 -6.58 15.21
C VAL A 225 5.96 -6.04 14.46
N PHE A 226 6.32 -4.76 14.62
CA PHE A 226 7.46 -4.14 13.93
C PHE A 226 8.80 -4.77 14.33
N THR A 227 8.90 -5.33 15.53
CA THR A 227 10.10 -6.03 15.99
C THR A 227 10.33 -7.34 15.24
N TYR A 228 9.27 -8.04 14.82
CA TYR A 228 9.37 -9.42 14.31
C TYR A 228 8.82 -9.60 12.89
N ALA A 229 8.06 -8.66 12.36
CA ALA A 229 7.64 -8.57 10.97
C ALA A 229 8.67 -7.77 10.15
N GLY A 230 8.41 -7.63 8.86
CA GLY A 230 9.29 -6.94 7.93
C GLY A 230 8.99 -7.33 6.48
N THR A 231 9.86 -6.94 5.55
CA THR A 231 9.64 -7.15 4.11
C THR A 231 9.53 -8.64 3.74
N LEU A 232 10.26 -9.52 4.42
CA LEU A 232 10.13 -10.97 4.26
C LEU A 232 8.72 -11.46 4.60
N SER A 233 8.15 -11.00 5.71
CA SER A 233 6.78 -11.35 6.10
C SER A 233 5.74 -10.80 5.14
N LEU A 234 5.86 -9.53 4.73
CA LEU A 234 4.94 -8.89 3.79
C LEU A 234 4.96 -9.54 2.40
N ALA A 235 6.13 -10.00 1.94
CA ALA A 235 6.26 -10.68 0.65
C ALA A 235 5.45 -12.00 0.56
N THR A 236 5.06 -12.57 1.71
CA THR A 236 4.22 -13.78 1.80
C THR A 236 2.73 -13.51 1.66
N ALA A 237 2.28 -12.24 1.61
CA ALA A 237 0.88 -11.90 1.37
C ALA A 237 0.38 -12.60 0.09
N LYS A 238 -0.84 -13.15 0.17
CA LYS A 238 -1.39 -14.00 -0.90
C LYS A 238 -2.05 -13.19 -2.01
N GLY A 239 -2.61 -12.02 -1.70
CA GLY A 239 -3.14 -11.10 -2.70
C GLY A 239 -2.02 -10.63 -3.62
N ARG A 240 -2.19 -10.85 -4.93
CA ARG A 240 -1.22 -10.50 -5.98
C ARG A 240 -1.97 -9.79 -7.11
N PRO A 241 -2.23 -8.48 -6.95
CA PRO A 241 -2.98 -7.73 -7.96
C PRO A 241 -2.22 -7.73 -9.29
N THR A 242 -2.98 -7.76 -10.40
CA THR A 242 -2.42 -7.47 -11.72
C THR A 242 -2.22 -5.96 -11.87
N ARG A 243 -1.60 -5.54 -12.97
CA ARG A 243 -1.43 -4.13 -13.28
C ARG A 243 -2.76 -3.38 -13.44
N GLU A 244 -3.75 -4.04 -14.00
CA GLU A 244 -5.09 -3.51 -14.26
C GLU A 244 -5.92 -3.46 -12.97
N ASP A 245 -5.68 -4.39 -12.04
CA ASP A 245 -6.37 -4.47 -10.75
C ASP A 245 -5.65 -3.72 -9.61
N LEU A 246 -4.46 -3.15 -9.85
CA LEU A 246 -3.74 -2.40 -8.82
C LEU A 246 -4.61 -1.25 -8.29
N ARG A 247 -4.71 -1.08 -6.97
CA ARG A 247 -5.49 -0.02 -6.32
C ARG A 247 -4.75 0.56 -5.13
N ALA A 248 -5.21 1.71 -4.64
CA ALA A 248 -4.71 2.25 -3.38
C ALA A 248 -4.93 1.24 -2.24
N GLY A 249 -3.92 1.11 -1.38
CA GLY A 249 -3.84 0.08 -0.35
C GLY A 249 -3.06 -1.18 -0.77
N ASP A 250 -2.85 -1.38 -2.07
CA ASP A 250 -1.85 -2.35 -2.54
C ASP A 250 -0.45 -1.81 -2.29
N PHE A 251 0.54 -2.71 -2.24
CA PHE A 251 1.92 -2.33 -1.99
C PHE A 251 2.87 -3.18 -2.83
N PHE A 252 4.03 -2.61 -3.16
CA PHE A 252 5.13 -3.37 -3.74
C PHE A 252 6.12 -3.72 -2.65
N VAL A 253 6.59 -4.96 -2.62
CA VAL A 253 7.57 -5.42 -1.62
C VAL A 253 8.63 -6.33 -2.22
N LEU A 254 9.89 -5.95 -2.01
CA LEU A 254 11.06 -6.79 -2.28
C LEU A 254 11.57 -7.33 -0.95
N GLY A 255 11.21 -8.57 -0.64
CA GLY A 255 11.62 -9.25 0.59
C GLY A 255 13.14 -9.44 0.65
N GLY A 256 13.74 -9.13 1.80
CA GLY A 256 15.17 -9.29 2.02
C GLY A 256 15.66 -8.62 3.30
N SER A 257 16.96 -8.72 3.55
CA SER A 257 17.68 -8.00 4.61
C SER A 257 18.99 -7.45 4.04
N PRO A 258 18.98 -6.26 3.41
CA PRO A 258 17.86 -5.33 3.34
C PRO A 258 16.84 -5.71 2.26
N GLY A 259 15.58 -5.38 2.52
CA GLY A 259 14.47 -5.37 1.56
C GLY A 259 13.81 -4.00 1.57
N HIS A 260 12.81 -3.78 0.71
CA HIS A 260 12.06 -2.52 0.72
C HIS A 260 10.59 -2.71 0.36
N ALA A 261 9.75 -1.79 0.83
CA ALA A 261 8.33 -1.75 0.52
C ALA A 261 7.85 -0.31 0.28
N VAL A 262 6.94 -0.16 -0.68
CA VAL A 262 6.23 1.10 -0.97
C VAL A 262 4.73 0.84 -1.07
N LEU A 263 3.93 1.75 -0.54
CA LEU A 263 2.46 1.68 -0.52
C LEU A 263 1.87 2.51 -1.67
N VAL A 264 0.90 1.96 -2.38
CA VAL A 264 0.07 2.71 -3.34
C VAL A 264 -0.94 3.53 -2.54
N LEU A 265 -0.80 4.85 -2.57
CA LEU A 265 -1.66 5.79 -1.85
C LEU A 265 -2.87 6.22 -2.66
N ASP A 266 -2.69 6.35 -3.98
CA ASP A 266 -3.78 6.65 -4.90
C ASP A 266 -3.46 6.19 -6.33
N VAL A 267 -4.49 6.06 -7.17
CA VAL A 267 -4.40 5.73 -8.58
C VAL A 267 -5.29 6.66 -9.41
N ALA A 268 -4.75 7.16 -10.52
CA ALA A 268 -5.47 7.90 -11.54
C ALA A 268 -5.28 7.25 -12.92
N ALA A 269 -6.22 7.48 -13.82
CA ALA A 269 -6.18 6.98 -15.19
C ALA A 269 -6.57 8.07 -16.19
N ASP A 270 -5.98 8.04 -17.37
CA ASP A 270 -6.40 8.91 -18.47
C ASP A 270 -7.48 8.26 -19.35
N ALA A 271 -7.96 8.99 -20.36
CA ALA A 271 -8.97 8.49 -21.30
C ALA A 271 -8.50 7.29 -22.15
N GLY A 272 -7.19 7.09 -22.29
CA GLY A 272 -6.59 5.95 -22.97
C GLY A 272 -6.41 4.71 -22.08
N GLY A 273 -6.78 4.81 -20.79
CA GLY A 273 -6.59 3.74 -19.82
C GLY A 273 -5.17 3.64 -19.25
N ARG A 274 -4.28 4.59 -19.55
CA ARG A 274 -2.94 4.65 -18.94
C ARG A 274 -3.11 5.05 -17.48
N ARG A 275 -2.45 4.32 -16.58
CA ARG A 275 -2.61 4.48 -15.14
C ARG A 275 -1.35 5.03 -14.49
N VAL A 276 -1.52 5.87 -13.49
CA VAL A 276 -0.47 6.42 -12.66
C VAL A 276 -0.82 6.26 -11.19
N ALA A 277 0.18 6.18 -10.31
CA ALA A 277 -0.02 6.02 -8.87
C ALA A 277 0.76 7.02 -8.03
N LEU A 278 0.19 7.45 -6.90
CA LEU A 278 0.95 8.03 -5.80
C LEU A 278 1.54 6.91 -4.95
N LEU A 279 2.82 7.02 -4.61
CA LEU A 279 3.54 6.04 -3.80
C LEU A 279 4.03 6.68 -2.50
N GLY A 280 3.87 5.97 -1.39
CA GLY A 280 4.38 6.37 -0.09
C GLY A 280 5.35 5.36 0.50
N GLN A 281 6.31 5.82 1.30
CA GLN A 281 7.27 4.94 1.96
C GLN A 281 7.68 5.45 3.35
N GLY A 282 8.06 4.52 4.22
CA GLY A 282 9.10 4.75 5.23
C GLY A 282 10.45 4.30 4.69
N PHE A 283 11.50 4.23 5.52
CA PHE A 283 12.79 3.70 5.09
C PHE A 283 13.54 2.99 6.23
N MET A 284 14.80 2.64 6.00
CA MET A 284 15.70 2.04 6.98
C MET A 284 16.97 2.90 7.07
N PRO A 285 17.32 3.48 8.23
CA PRO A 285 16.60 3.47 9.51
C PRO A 285 15.20 4.11 9.46
N ALA A 286 14.43 3.95 10.54
CA ALA A 286 13.10 4.53 10.68
C ALA A 286 13.12 6.05 10.48
N GLN A 287 12.18 6.54 9.68
CA GLN A 287 12.04 7.93 9.30
C GLN A 287 10.59 8.22 8.93
N ASP A 288 10.23 9.51 8.82
CA ASP A 288 8.88 9.95 8.48
C ASP A 288 8.32 9.22 7.24
N PHE A 289 7.05 8.82 7.33
CA PHE A 289 6.34 8.31 6.17
C PHE A 289 6.05 9.48 5.21
N HIS A 290 6.47 9.34 3.96
CA HIS A 290 6.39 10.43 2.99
C HIS A 290 5.95 9.93 1.62
N VAL A 291 5.33 10.84 0.87
CA VAL A 291 4.91 10.65 -0.52
C VAL A 291 6.10 10.93 -1.43
N LEU A 292 6.36 9.99 -2.32
CA LEU A 292 7.46 10.04 -3.28
C LEU A 292 7.11 10.89 -4.49
N SER A 293 8.14 11.41 -5.15
CA SER A 293 8.04 12.07 -6.44
C SER A 293 9.09 11.50 -7.41
N PRO A 294 8.71 11.08 -8.63
CA PRO A 294 9.67 10.79 -9.70
C PRO A 294 10.19 12.07 -10.38
N GLY A 295 9.60 13.24 -10.05
CA GLY A 295 9.77 14.48 -10.80
C GLY A 295 9.11 14.42 -12.19
N GLY A 296 9.28 15.50 -12.96
CA GLY A 296 8.82 15.57 -14.36
C GLY A 296 7.34 15.95 -14.53
N ALA A 297 6.83 15.74 -15.74
CA ALA A 297 5.55 16.31 -16.20
C ALA A 297 4.30 15.76 -15.50
N LEU A 298 4.38 14.56 -14.90
CA LEU A 298 3.27 13.96 -14.15
C LEU A 298 3.29 14.36 -12.66
N GLY A 299 4.19 15.26 -12.26
CA GLY A 299 4.40 15.62 -10.87
C GLY A 299 4.78 14.39 -10.03
N PRO A 300 4.17 14.19 -8.84
CA PRO A 300 4.53 13.08 -7.94
C PRO A 300 3.95 11.72 -8.36
N TRP A 301 3.32 11.63 -9.54
CA TRP A 301 2.62 10.43 -9.99
C TRP A 301 3.52 9.51 -10.81
N PHE A 302 3.60 8.26 -10.39
CA PHE A 302 4.41 7.21 -11.01
C PHE A 302 3.64 6.51 -12.13
N PRO A 303 4.16 6.46 -13.38
CA PRO A 303 3.60 5.65 -14.44
C PRO A 303 3.56 4.17 -14.07
N LEU A 304 2.44 3.51 -14.35
CA LEU A 304 2.27 2.07 -14.17
C LEU A 304 2.47 1.29 -15.47
N GLU A 305 3.10 1.89 -16.50
CA GLU A 305 3.16 1.29 -17.83
C GLU A 305 4.31 0.33 -18.11
N GLY A 306 5.36 0.39 -17.31
CA GLY A 306 6.54 -0.47 -17.49
C GLY A 306 6.39 -1.88 -16.92
N GLU A 307 7.40 -2.71 -17.18
CA GLU A 307 7.57 -4.05 -16.58
C GLU A 307 7.78 -3.99 -15.05
N ALA A 308 8.21 -2.83 -14.56
CA ALA A 308 8.46 -2.54 -13.16
C ALA A 308 8.14 -1.07 -12.87
N VAL A 309 7.84 -0.78 -11.60
CA VAL A 309 7.67 0.57 -11.09
C VAL A 309 9.01 1.07 -10.54
N ALA A 310 9.62 2.05 -11.22
CA ALA A 310 10.87 2.65 -10.79
C ALA A 310 10.61 3.71 -9.70
N THR A 311 11.41 3.69 -8.64
CA THR A 311 11.36 4.69 -7.56
C THR A 311 12.75 5.29 -7.37
N PRO A 312 12.88 6.54 -6.90
CA PRO A 312 14.17 7.22 -6.84
C PRO A 312 15.10 6.73 -5.71
N PHE A 313 14.65 5.81 -4.84
CA PHE A 313 15.37 5.37 -3.64
C PHE A 313 15.75 3.88 -3.64
N TRP A 314 15.23 3.09 -4.57
CA TRP A 314 15.42 1.64 -4.57
C TRP A 314 15.41 1.08 -5.99
N LYS A 315 15.88 -0.16 -6.14
CA LYS A 315 15.75 -0.89 -7.41
C LYS A 315 14.28 -0.98 -7.84
N PRO A 316 13.99 -0.98 -9.16
CA PRO A 316 12.62 -1.05 -9.66
C PRO A 316 11.84 -2.25 -9.11
N PHE A 317 10.57 -2.02 -8.81
CA PHE A 317 9.64 -3.03 -8.29
C PHE A 317 8.96 -3.75 -9.46
N PRO A 318 9.30 -5.01 -9.78
CA PRO A 318 8.60 -5.77 -10.81
C PRO A 318 7.15 -6.03 -10.38
N TRP A 319 6.23 -6.21 -11.33
CA TRP A 319 4.83 -6.51 -11.02
C TRP A 319 4.64 -7.75 -10.14
N THR A 320 5.55 -8.72 -10.23
CA THR A 320 5.57 -9.92 -9.37
C THR A 320 5.81 -9.62 -7.88
N SER A 321 6.23 -8.39 -7.54
CA SER A 321 6.39 -7.88 -6.18
C SER A 321 5.15 -7.19 -5.61
N ALA A 322 4.11 -6.95 -6.42
CA ALA A 322 2.86 -6.36 -5.97
C ALA A 322 2.11 -7.32 -5.02
N ARG A 323 1.57 -6.77 -3.95
CA ARG A 323 0.87 -7.49 -2.89
C ARG A 323 -0.34 -6.70 -2.40
N ARG A 324 -1.29 -7.43 -1.84
CA ARG A 324 -2.51 -6.90 -1.22
C ARG A 324 -2.76 -7.63 0.10
N PHE A 325 -3.13 -6.89 1.14
CA PHE A 325 -3.62 -7.49 2.39
C PHE A 325 -4.93 -8.26 2.14
N PRO A 326 -5.20 -9.35 2.87
CA PRO A 326 -6.44 -10.10 2.73
C PRO A 326 -7.68 -9.25 3.04
#